data_AF-W1DTZ9-F1
#
_entry.id   AF-W1DTZ9-F1
#
_cell.length_a   1.000
_cell.length_b   1.000
_cell.length_c   1.000
_cell.angle_alpha   90.00
_cell.angle_beta   90.00
_cell.angle_gamma   90.00
#
_symmetry.space_group_name_H-M   'P 1'
#
loop_
_entity.id
_entity.type
_entity.pdbx_description
1 polymer ?
#
loop_
_entity_poly.entity_id
_entity_poly.type
_entity_poly.pdbx_seq_one_letter_code
_entity_poly.pdbx_strand_id
1 'polypeptide(L)'
;MEDEARSKKISHEKAQQNAIALMEEIAANFSYEMIRLTDRILGFTWNRLYQGINVHNAERVRQLAHDGHEIVYVPCHRSHMDYLLLSYVLYHQGLVPPHIAAGINLNFWPAGPIFRRLGAFFIRRTFKGNKLYSTVFREYLGELFSRGYSVEYFVEGGRSRTGRLLDPKTGTLSMTIQAMLRGGTRPITLVPIYIGYEHVMEVGTYAKELRGATKEKESLPQMVRGLSKLRNLGQGYVNFGEPLPLMTYLNQHVPDWREAIDPIEAVRPSWLTPTVNSIAADLMVRINNAGAANAMNLCCTALLASRQRSLTREQLTQQLECYLALLRNVPYSPDATAPSASASELIDHALQMNKFEVEKDTIGDIIILPREQAVLMTYYRNNITHMLVMPSLLAALVTQHRHLSRAEVLRHVETLYPFLKAELFLRWEKAELAGVVDALIAEMLRQELIVVDGDVMSLNPSHSRSLQLLAAGARETLQRYAITFWLLSANPAINRSSLEKESRTVAQRLSVLHGINAPEFFDKAVFSTLVLTLRDEGYISDTGDAEPEETLKVYRMLADLITSDVRLTIESVTQDDA
;
A
#
# COMPACT_ATOMS: atom_id res chain seq x y z
N MET A 1 6.47 -6.11 -38.23
CA MET A 1 6.76 -4.96 -39.11
C MET A 1 5.80 -4.92 -40.29
N GLU A 2 5.57 -6.05 -40.95
CA GLU A 2 4.59 -6.20 -42.04
C GLU A 2 3.19 -5.65 -41.70
N ASP A 3 2.65 -5.98 -40.52
CA ASP A 3 1.36 -5.47 -40.05
C ASP A 3 1.31 -3.94 -39.91
N GLU A 4 2.40 -3.32 -39.43
CA GLU A 4 2.50 -1.85 -39.31
C GLU A 4 2.54 -1.22 -40.70
N ALA A 5 3.35 -1.78 -41.61
CA ALA A 5 3.45 -1.33 -43.00
C ALA A 5 2.09 -1.39 -43.71
N ARG A 6 1.38 -2.50 -43.56
CA ARG A 6 0.04 -2.71 -44.15
C ARG A 6 -1.02 -1.79 -43.55
N SER A 7 -1.11 -1.73 -42.21
CA SER A 7 -2.16 -0.95 -41.53
C SER A 7 -2.02 0.55 -41.71
N LYS A 8 -0.79 1.07 -41.74
CA LYS A 8 -0.50 2.51 -41.92
C LYS A 8 -0.19 2.91 -43.35
N LYS A 9 -0.19 1.97 -44.30
CA LYS A 9 0.15 2.18 -45.72
C LYS A 9 1.52 2.84 -45.90
N ILE A 10 2.53 2.34 -45.19
CA ILE A 10 3.92 2.80 -45.26
C ILE A 10 4.83 1.68 -45.80
N SER A 11 6.03 2.03 -46.28
CA SER A 11 7.01 1.02 -46.70
C SER A 11 7.49 0.17 -45.52
N HIS A 12 7.95 -1.05 -45.79
CA HIS A 12 8.55 -1.91 -44.78
C HIS A 12 9.75 -1.24 -44.09
N GLU A 13 10.59 -0.57 -44.88
CA GLU A 13 11.73 0.22 -44.37
C GLU A 13 11.26 1.31 -43.41
N LYS A 14 10.16 2.02 -43.72
CA LYS A 14 9.62 3.04 -42.83
C LYS A 14 9.08 2.44 -41.53
N ALA A 15 8.45 1.26 -41.60
CA ALA A 15 8.00 0.53 -40.42
C ALA A 15 9.18 0.11 -39.53
N GLN A 16 10.29 -0.33 -40.13
CA GLN A 16 11.52 -0.65 -39.42
C GLN A 16 12.15 0.60 -38.76
N GLN A 17 12.23 1.72 -39.46
CA GLN A 17 12.69 2.99 -38.89
C GLN A 17 11.82 3.42 -37.70
N ASN A 18 10.49 3.26 -37.80
CA ASN A 18 9.59 3.54 -36.68
C ASN A 18 9.90 2.62 -35.49
N ALA A 19 10.18 1.34 -35.72
CA ALA A 19 10.53 0.41 -34.65
C ALA A 19 11.86 0.77 -33.98
N ILE A 20 12.87 1.18 -34.75
CA ILE A 20 14.16 1.66 -34.22
C ILE A 20 13.95 2.90 -33.34
N ALA A 21 13.17 3.88 -33.81
CA ALA A 21 12.88 5.07 -33.03
C ALA A 21 12.15 4.74 -31.71
N LEU A 22 11.22 3.77 -31.73
CA LEU A 22 10.57 3.30 -30.51
C LEU A 22 11.54 2.56 -29.58
N MET A 23 12.46 1.77 -30.13
CA MET A 23 13.49 1.10 -29.34
C MET A 23 14.42 2.11 -28.67
N GLU A 24 14.88 3.13 -29.39
CA GLU A 24 15.70 4.23 -28.83
C GLU A 24 14.93 5.04 -27.78
N GLU A 25 13.62 5.25 -27.97
CA GLU A 25 12.76 5.87 -26.96
C GLU A 25 12.73 5.03 -25.66
N ILE A 26 12.65 3.71 -25.77
CA ILE A 26 12.51 2.80 -24.62
C ILE A 26 13.86 2.57 -23.94
N ALA A 27 14.89 2.19 -24.68
CA ALA A 27 16.05 1.47 -24.15
C ALA A 27 16.93 2.28 -23.18
N ALA A 28 17.35 1.64 -22.09
CA ALA A 28 18.42 2.16 -21.24
C ALA A 28 19.78 2.17 -21.95
N ASN A 29 20.75 2.91 -21.40
CA ASN A 29 22.14 2.95 -21.85
C ASN A 29 23.07 2.79 -20.63
N PHE A 30 22.94 1.66 -19.93
CA PHE A 30 23.54 1.39 -18.63
C PHE A 30 25.06 1.60 -18.61
N SER A 31 25.58 2.33 -17.60
CA SER A 31 27.02 2.61 -17.45
C SER A 31 27.47 2.37 -16.01
N TYR A 32 28.44 1.47 -15.84
CA TYR A 32 29.04 1.15 -14.54
C TYR A 32 29.83 2.34 -13.94
N GLU A 33 30.40 3.19 -14.77
CA GLU A 33 31.09 4.41 -14.34
C GLU A 33 30.09 5.40 -13.73
N MET A 34 28.93 5.58 -14.37
CA MET A 34 27.87 6.44 -13.86
C MET A 34 27.29 5.90 -12.56
N ILE A 35 27.09 4.58 -12.44
CA ILE A 35 26.65 3.97 -11.17
C ILE A 35 27.66 4.28 -10.05
N ARG A 36 28.96 4.07 -10.28
CA ARG A 36 30.02 4.36 -9.28
C ARG A 36 30.07 5.84 -8.89
N LEU A 37 29.86 6.75 -9.84
CA LEU A 37 29.80 8.18 -9.56
C LEU A 37 28.56 8.54 -8.74
N THR A 38 27.40 8.04 -9.16
CA THR A 38 26.12 8.29 -8.50
C THR A 38 26.08 7.69 -7.11
N ASP A 39 26.68 6.53 -6.88
CA ASP A 39 26.85 5.93 -5.55
C ASP A 39 27.54 6.88 -4.57
N ARG A 40 28.66 7.50 -4.96
CA ARG A 40 29.36 8.49 -4.11
C ARG A 40 28.47 9.69 -3.78
N ILE A 41 27.71 10.18 -4.77
CA ILE A 41 26.78 11.31 -4.59
C ILE A 41 25.62 10.90 -3.67
N LEU A 42 25.05 9.71 -3.89
CA LEU A 42 23.96 9.17 -3.10
C LEU A 42 24.40 8.88 -1.66
N GLY A 43 25.56 8.27 -1.45
CA GLY A 43 26.12 8.04 -0.10
C GLY A 43 26.29 9.34 0.68
N PHE A 44 26.82 10.40 0.05
CA PHE A 44 26.84 11.74 0.67
C PHE A 44 25.43 12.26 0.95
N THR A 45 24.52 12.11 -0.01
CA THR A 45 23.15 12.63 0.08
C THR A 45 22.37 11.92 1.20
N TRP A 46 22.46 10.60 1.30
CA TRP A 46 21.80 9.80 2.33
C TRP A 46 22.33 10.11 3.71
N ASN A 47 23.65 10.13 3.91
CA ASN A 47 24.25 10.47 5.20
C ASN A 47 23.97 11.92 5.65
N ARG A 48 23.71 12.82 4.70
CA ARG A 48 23.31 14.20 5.00
C ARG A 48 21.82 14.32 5.34
N LEU A 49 20.97 13.58 4.63
CA LEU A 49 19.52 13.72 4.71
C LEU A 49 18.92 12.84 5.81
N TYR A 50 19.30 11.57 5.88
CA TYR A 50 18.73 10.58 6.79
C TYR A 50 19.70 10.24 7.91
N GLN A 51 19.15 9.89 9.07
CA GLN A 51 19.90 9.40 10.21
C GLN A 51 20.37 7.95 10.04
N GLY A 52 19.69 7.19 9.16
CA GLY A 52 20.03 5.79 8.86
C GLY A 52 19.11 5.18 7.82
N ILE A 53 19.58 4.10 7.19
CA ILE A 53 18.80 3.24 6.29
C ILE A 53 18.81 1.84 6.88
N ASN A 54 17.64 1.36 7.28
CA ASN A 54 17.45 0.04 7.83
C ASN A 54 17.07 -0.92 6.70
N VAL A 55 17.89 -1.95 6.49
CA VAL A 55 17.66 -2.95 5.44
C VAL A 55 17.43 -4.31 6.09
N HIS A 56 16.27 -4.92 5.85
CA HIS A 56 15.94 -6.24 6.35
C HIS A 56 15.76 -7.23 5.21
N ASN A 57 16.07 -8.49 5.48
CA ASN A 57 15.83 -9.61 4.59
C ASN A 57 16.59 -9.60 3.25
N ALA A 58 17.63 -8.77 3.08
CA ALA A 58 18.40 -8.69 1.84
C ALA A 58 19.11 -10.00 1.43
N GLU A 59 19.36 -10.91 2.38
CA GLU A 59 20.00 -12.21 2.12
C GLU A 59 19.23 -13.05 1.10
N ARG A 60 17.89 -13.06 1.16
CA ARG A 60 17.09 -13.84 0.20
C ARG A 60 17.29 -13.38 -1.25
N VAL A 61 17.57 -12.09 -1.46
CA VAL A 61 17.83 -11.53 -2.79
C VAL A 61 19.22 -11.90 -3.27
N ARG A 62 20.23 -11.86 -2.37
CA ARG A 62 21.57 -12.36 -2.69
C ARG A 62 21.56 -13.83 -3.07
N GLN A 63 20.83 -14.64 -2.33
CA GLN A 63 20.67 -16.06 -2.62
C GLN A 63 20.04 -16.28 -4.00
N LEU A 64 18.93 -15.59 -4.32
CA LEU A 64 18.31 -15.67 -5.65
C LEU A 64 19.29 -15.28 -6.78
N ALA A 65 20.06 -14.22 -6.59
CA ALA A 65 21.05 -13.79 -7.57
C ALA A 65 22.17 -14.83 -7.74
N HIS A 66 22.62 -15.45 -6.64
CA HIS A 66 23.59 -16.54 -6.66
C HIS A 66 23.06 -17.79 -7.38
N ASP A 67 21.79 -18.13 -7.15
CA ASP A 67 21.10 -19.27 -7.76
C ASP A 67 20.76 -19.05 -9.25
N GLY A 68 21.13 -17.89 -9.81
CA GLY A 68 20.97 -17.58 -11.23
C GLY A 68 19.54 -17.20 -11.64
N HIS A 69 18.71 -16.74 -10.70
CA HIS A 69 17.38 -16.24 -11.00
C HIS A 69 17.42 -14.86 -11.66
N GLU A 70 16.51 -14.64 -12.61
CA GLU A 70 16.20 -13.30 -13.12
C GLU A 70 15.28 -12.59 -12.14
N ILE A 71 15.79 -11.54 -11.51
CA ILE A 71 15.08 -10.86 -10.43
C ILE A 71 14.30 -9.68 -10.98
N VAL A 72 13.00 -9.67 -10.67
CA VAL A 72 12.12 -8.53 -10.91
C VAL A 72 11.74 -7.93 -9.56
N TYR A 73 12.29 -6.76 -9.24
CA TYR A 73 11.99 -6.01 -8.04
C TYR A 73 10.66 -5.28 -8.17
N VAL A 74 9.77 -5.49 -7.20
CA VAL A 74 8.42 -4.90 -7.17
C VAL A 74 8.22 -4.12 -5.87
N PRO A 75 8.79 -2.91 -5.76
CA PRO A 75 8.58 -2.06 -4.60
C PRO A 75 7.19 -1.40 -4.57
N CYS A 76 6.71 -1.07 -3.37
CA CYS A 76 5.66 -0.07 -3.21
C CYS A 76 6.15 1.32 -3.67
N HIS A 77 5.24 2.22 -4.05
CA HIS A 77 5.61 3.55 -4.54
C HIS A 77 5.07 4.68 -3.68
N ARG A 78 5.95 5.43 -3.02
CA ARG A 78 5.63 6.48 -2.05
C ARG A 78 6.36 7.79 -2.30
N SER A 79 7.57 7.76 -2.87
CA SER A 79 8.40 8.95 -3.12
C SER A 79 9.17 8.85 -4.43
N HIS A 80 9.66 9.98 -4.94
CA HIS A 80 10.70 9.99 -5.97
C HIS A 80 12.05 9.49 -5.46
N MET A 81 12.23 9.33 -4.15
CA MET A 81 13.44 8.74 -3.59
C MET A 81 13.47 7.21 -3.66
N ASP A 82 12.35 6.54 -3.90
CA ASP A 82 12.22 5.07 -3.81
C ASP A 82 13.22 4.34 -4.72
N TYR A 83 13.25 4.68 -6.01
CA TYR A 83 14.12 4.03 -7.00
C TYR A 83 15.61 4.35 -6.77
N LEU A 84 15.91 5.54 -6.23
CA LEU A 84 17.28 5.91 -5.85
C LEU A 84 17.73 5.13 -4.62
N LEU A 85 16.84 4.99 -3.64
CA LEU A 85 17.12 4.27 -2.40
C LEU A 85 17.31 2.78 -2.68
N LEU A 86 16.43 2.16 -3.46
CA LEU A 86 16.54 0.74 -3.77
C LEU A 86 17.82 0.46 -4.58
N SER A 87 18.13 1.26 -5.59
CA SER A 87 19.39 1.13 -6.35
C SER A 87 20.62 1.25 -5.45
N TYR A 88 20.62 2.22 -4.53
CA TYR A 88 21.69 2.42 -3.55
C TYR A 88 21.83 1.21 -2.61
N VAL A 89 20.72 0.72 -2.06
CA VAL A 89 20.70 -0.46 -1.18
C VAL A 89 21.23 -1.68 -1.92
N LEU A 90 20.74 -1.98 -3.12
CA LEU A 90 21.18 -3.14 -3.90
C LEU A 90 22.67 -3.09 -4.19
N TYR A 91 23.19 -1.92 -4.61
CA TYR A 91 24.62 -1.73 -4.85
C TYR A 91 25.46 -2.02 -3.59
N HIS A 92 25.03 -1.52 -2.43
CA HIS A 92 25.70 -1.77 -1.15
C HIS A 92 25.52 -3.20 -0.61
N GLN A 93 24.54 -3.97 -1.12
CA GLN A 93 24.41 -5.40 -0.85
C GLN A 93 25.23 -6.27 -1.82
N GLY A 94 26.07 -5.66 -2.67
CA GLY A 94 26.91 -6.36 -3.65
C GLY A 94 26.15 -6.79 -4.91
N LEU A 95 24.96 -6.25 -5.14
CA LEU A 95 24.10 -6.58 -6.29
C LEU A 95 24.20 -5.49 -7.36
N VAL A 96 24.02 -5.89 -8.63
CA VAL A 96 23.95 -4.93 -9.73
C VAL A 96 22.59 -4.20 -9.66
N PRO A 97 22.58 -2.84 -9.70
CA PRO A 97 21.35 -2.08 -9.76
C PRO A 97 20.49 -2.48 -10.97
N PRO A 98 19.15 -2.50 -10.83
CA PRO A 98 18.26 -3.01 -11.86
C PRO A 98 18.07 -2.02 -13.02
N HIS A 99 17.54 -2.54 -14.12
CA HIS A 99 16.92 -1.70 -15.14
C HIS A 99 15.56 -1.24 -14.64
N ILE A 100 15.32 0.07 -14.60
CA ILE A 100 14.17 0.67 -13.92
C ILE A 100 13.14 1.14 -14.95
N ALA A 101 11.90 0.66 -14.86
CA ALA A 101 10.82 1.16 -15.68
C ALA A 101 10.41 2.59 -15.24
N ALA A 102 10.78 3.58 -16.04
CA ALA A 102 10.54 4.99 -15.73
C ALA A 102 9.47 5.60 -16.66
N GLY A 103 8.57 6.42 -16.12
CA GLY A 103 7.60 7.15 -16.94
C GLY A 103 8.30 8.08 -17.94
N ILE A 104 7.85 8.09 -19.20
CA ILE A 104 8.44 8.92 -20.27
C ILE A 104 8.49 10.42 -19.94
N ASN A 105 7.66 10.89 -19.01
CA ASN A 105 7.68 12.26 -18.50
C ASN A 105 8.99 12.64 -17.77
N LEU A 106 9.81 11.66 -17.39
CA LEU A 106 11.14 11.87 -16.81
C LEU A 106 12.26 11.93 -17.87
N ASN A 107 11.94 11.65 -19.14
CA ASN A 107 12.90 11.70 -20.23
C ASN A 107 13.00 13.11 -20.83
N PHE A 108 13.62 14.04 -20.11
CA PHE A 108 13.88 15.40 -20.59
C PHE A 108 15.35 15.78 -20.41
N TRP A 109 15.89 16.64 -21.26
CA TRP A 109 17.28 17.07 -21.13
C TRP A 109 17.45 18.02 -19.92
N PRO A 110 18.49 17.84 -19.08
CA PRO A 110 19.58 16.85 -19.17
C PRO A 110 19.33 15.52 -18.41
N ALA A 111 18.22 15.39 -17.67
CA ALA A 111 17.96 14.27 -16.78
C ALA A 111 17.78 12.91 -17.50
N GLY A 112 17.09 12.88 -18.64
CA GLY A 112 16.81 11.67 -19.40
C GLY A 112 18.07 10.87 -19.75
N PRO A 113 19.08 11.47 -20.42
CA PRO A 113 20.35 10.80 -20.68
C PRO A 113 21.07 10.27 -19.44
N ILE A 114 21.01 11.00 -18.31
CA ILE A 114 21.60 10.54 -17.04
C ILE A 114 20.86 9.30 -16.54
N PHE A 115 19.53 9.34 -16.51
CA PHE A 115 18.72 8.22 -16.05
C PHE A 115 18.89 6.98 -16.91
N ARG A 116 19.02 7.10 -18.23
CA ARG A 116 19.35 5.95 -19.10
C ARG A 116 20.65 5.29 -18.70
N ARG A 117 21.65 6.09 -18.32
CA ARG A 117 22.95 5.59 -17.82
C ARG A 117 22.89 4.92 -16.47
N LEU A 118 21.89 5.27 -15.67
CA LEU A 118 21.59 4.64 -14.38
C LEU A 118 20.63 3.45 -14.51
N GLY A 119 20.28 3.03 -15.74
CA GLY A 119 19.43 1.87 -16.00
C GLY A 119 17.96 2.17 -16.25
N ALA A 120 17.54 3.43 -16.30
CA ALA A 120 16.15 3.76 -16.62
C ALA A 120 15.83 3.46 -18.08
N PHE A 121 14.78 2.67 -18.31
CA PHE A 121 14.13 2.51 -19.60
C PHE A 121 12.73 3.13 -19.54
N PHE A 122 12.32 3.80 -20.62
CA PHE A 122 11.13 4.65 -20.56
C PHE A 122 9.87 3.97 -21.08
N ILE A 123 8.81 4.09 -20.28
CA ILE A 123 7.48 3.56 -20.57
C ILE A 123 6.46 4.69 -20.74
N ARG A 124 5.61 4.55 -21.76
CA ARG A 124 4.46 5.44 -21.97
C ARG A 124 3.33 5.08 -21.01
N ARG A 125 2.51 6.07 -20.64
CA ARG A 125 1.36 5.87 -19.73
C ARG A 125 0.27 4.96 -20.32
N THR A 126 0.16 4.91 -21.65
CA THR A 126 -0.82 4.07 -22.35
C THR A 126 -0.23 3.47 -23.62
N PHE A 127 -0.60 2.22 -23.88
CA PHE A 127 -0.20 1.42 -25.03
C PHE A 127 -1.36 1.32 -26.04
N LYS A 128 -2.55 1.83 -25.67
CA LYS A 128 -3.80 1.63 -26.41
C LYS A 128 -3.67 2.10 -27.86
N GLY A 129 -3.98 1.20 -28.79
CA GLY A 129 -3.96 1.48 -30.23
C GLY A 129 -2.58 1.44 -30.89
N ASN A 130 -1.49 1.19 -30.14
CA ASN A 130 -0.14 1.10 -30.69
C ASN A 130 0.45 -0.31 -30.51
N LYS A 131 0.09 -1.21 -31.44
CA LYS A 131 0.58 -2.61 -31.46
C LYS A 131 2.09 -2.68 -31.62
N LEU A 132 2.67 -1.83 -32.47
CA LEU A 132 4.11 -1.78 -32.71
C LEU A 132 4.87 -1.47 -31.42
N TYR A 133 4.47 -0.42 -30.69
CA TYR A 133 5.09 -0.07 -29.40
C TYR A 133 4.98 -1.20 -28.37
N SER A 134 3.79 -1.80 -28.25
CA SER A 134 3.58 -2.92 -27.33
C SER A 134 4.50 -4.11 -27.64
N THR A 135 4.71 -4.38 -28.93
CA THR A 135 5.61 -5.43 -29.39
C THR A 135 7.06 -5.08 -29.07
N VAL A 136 7.55 -3.91 -29.51
CA VAL A 136 8.93 -3.46 -29.28
C VAL A 136 9.28 -3.43 -27.79
N PHE A 137 8.38 -2.94 -26.95
CA PHE A 137 8.58 -2.92 -25.49
C PHE A 137 8.67 -4.33 -24.89
N ARG A 138 7.82 -5.25 -25.35
CA ARG A 138 7.87 -6.67 -24.93
C ARG A 138 9.16 -7.35 -25.40
N GLU A 139 9.60 -7.09 -26.64
CA GLU A 139 10.90 -7.58 -27.13
C GLU A 139 12.05 -7.08 -26.26
N TYR A 140 12.03 -5.79 -25.90
CA TYR A 140 13.05 -5.19 -25.05
C TYR A 140 13.12 -5.84 -23.66
N LEU A 141 11.96 -6.06 -23.00
CA LEU A 141 11.92 -6.79 -21.73
C LEU A 141 12.45 -8.23 -21.87
N GLY A 142 12.06 -8.93 -22.94
CA GLY A 142 12.59 -10.26 -23.25
C GLY A 142 14.11 -10.27 -23.39
N GLU A 143 14.67 -9.29 -24.09
CA GLU A 143 16.11 -9.12 -24.24
C GLU A 143 16.80 -8.90 -22.89
N LEU A 144 16.24 -8.06 -22.01
CA LEU A 144 16.80 -7.82 -20.67
C LEU A 144 16.91 -9.13 -19.87
N PHE A 145 15.82 -9.90 -19.81
CA PHE A 145 15.81 -11.18 -19.09
C PHE A 145 16.72 -12.21 -19.74
N SER A 146 16.79 -12.27 -21.07
CA SER A 146 17.70 -13.19 -21.78
C SER A 146 19.17 -12.93 -21.48
N ARG A 147 19.53 -11.66 -21.20
CA ARG A 147 20.90 -11.23 -20.89
C ARG A 147 21.25 -11.31 -19.42
N GLY A 148 20.32 -11.67 -18.55
CA GLY A 148 20.60 -11.75 -17.13
C GLY A 148 20.39 -10.46 -16.35
N TYR A 149 19.67 -9.49 -16.90
CA TYR A 149 19.49 -8.20 -16.26
C TYR A 149 18.24 -8.20 -15.36
N SER A 150 18.45 -7.79 -14.11
CA SER A 150 17.36 -7.53 -13.17
C SER A 150 16.56 -6.30 -13.61
N VAL A 151 15.26 -6.31 -13.31
CA VAL A 151 14.32 -5.25 -13.66
C VAL A 151 13.60 -4.74 -12.41
N GLU A 152 13.28 -3.46 -12.35
CA GLU A 152 12.46 -2.84 -11.31
C GLU A 152 11.25 -2.16 -11.94
N TYR A 153 10.07 -2.39 -11.37
CA TYR A 153 8.88 -1.58 -11.67
C TYR A 153 7.91 -1.50 -10.49
N PHE A 154 7.22 -0.37 -10.42
CA PHE A 154 6.16 -0.15 -9.43
C PHE A 154 4.83 -0.69 -9.94
N VAL A 155 4.37 -1.80 -9.39
CA VAL A 155 3.10 -2.43 -9.80
C VAL A 155 1.90 -1.51 -9.55
N GLU A 156 1.96 -0.60 -8.57
CA GLU A 156 0.94 0.43 -8.32
C GLU A 156 0.72 1.40 -9.49
N GLY A 157 1.71 1.56 -10.38
CA GLY A 157 1.66 2.47 -11.53
C GLY A 157 1.75 3.97 -11.18
N GLY A 158 1.88 4.33 -9.90
CA GLY A 158 2.09 5.69 -9.43
C GLY A 158 2.28 5.76 -7.91
N ARG A 159 2.78 6.91 -7.42
CA ARG A 159 3.02 7.16 -5.99
C ARG A 159 1.72 7.21 -5.19
N SER A 160 1.64 6.58 -4.03
CA SER A 160 0.51 6.76 -3.11
C SER A 160 0.49 8.19 -2.54
N ARG A 161 -0.69 8.83 -2.54
CA ARG A 161 -0.91 10.14 -1.89
C ARG A 161 -1.38 10.01 -0.45
N THR A 162 -1.91 8.85 -0.07
CA THR A 162 -2.48 8.58 1.26
C THR A 162 -1.57 7.71 2.13
N GLY A 163 -0.48 7.17 1.59
CA GLY A 163 0.44 6.25 2.27
C GLY A 163 0.02 4.77 2.20
N ARG A 164 -1.23 4.50 1.84
CA ARG A 164 -1.77 3.16 1.57
C ARG A 164 -1.31 2.67 0.20
N LEU A 165 -1.19 1.36 0.01
CA LEU A 165 -0.95 0.79 -1.32
C LEU A 165 -2.10 1.11 -2.28
N LEU A 166 -1.79 1.30 -3.55
CA LEU A 166 -2.78 1.48 -4.62
C LEU A 166 -3.12 0.15 -5.31
N ASP A 167 -4.27 0.10 -5.98
CA ASP A 167 -4.61 -1.06 -6.82
C ASP A 167 -3.57 -1.29 -7.93
N PRO A 168 -3.07 -2.52 -8.09
CA PRO A 168 -2.01 -2.82 -9.03
C PRO A 168 -2.44 -2.62 -10.49
N LYS A 169 -1.50 -2.17 -11.32
CA LYS A 169 -1.61 -2.09 -12.78
C LYS A 169 -0.86 -3.27 -13.40
N THR A 170 -1.62 -4.20 -13.95
CA THR A 170 -1.15 -5.51 -14.40
C THR A 170 -0.42 -5.53 -15.74
N GLY A 171 -0.30 -4.38 -16.42
CA GLY A 171 0.29 -4.30 -17.76
C GLY A 171 1.74 -4.78 -17.82
N THR A 172 2.62 -4.22 -17.01
CA THR A 172 4.06 -4.58 -16.98
C THR A 172 4.25 -6.02 -16.52
N LEU A 173 3.52 -6.46 -15.49
CA LEU A 173 3.55 -7.85 -15.03
C LEU A 173 3.11 -8.84 -16.12
N SER A 174 2.06 -8.52 -16.87
CA SER A 174 1.63 -9.34 -18.01
C SER A 174 2.72 -9.43 -19.07
N MET A 175 3.47 -8.35 -19.33
CA MET A 175 4.60 -8.37 -20.26
C MET A 175 5.77 -9.20 -19.74
N THR A 176 6.05 -9.17 -18.43
CA THR A 176 7.04 -10.03 -17.79
C THR A 176 6.72 -11.52 -18.01
N ILE A 177 5.47 -11.94 -17.74
CA ILE A 177 5.07 -13.34 -17.96
C ILE A 177 5.11 -13.71 -19.44
N GLN A 178 4.67 -12.81 -20.33
CA GLN A 178 4.77 -13.06 -21.78
C GLN A 178 6.22 -13.18 -22.26
N ALA A 179 7.13 -12.38 -21.70
CA ALA A 179 8.57 -12.48 -22.01
C ALA A 179 9.13 -13.83 -21.52
N MET A 180 8.71 -14.30 -20.34
CA MET A 180 9.07 -15.60 -19.81
C MET A 180 8.62 -16.75 -20.73
N LEU A 181 7.41 -16.66 -21.29
CA LEU A 181 6.85 -17.66 -22.21
C LEU A 181 7.58 -17.77 -23.57
N ARG A 182 8.68 -17.04 -23.78
CA ARG A 182 9.50 -17.17 -25.00
C ARG A 182 10.62 -18.21 -24.90
N GLY A 183 10.62 -19.00 -23.83
CA GLY A 183 11.58 -20.10 -23.69
C GLY A 183 12.93 -19.68 -23.11
N GLY A 184 12.99 -18.59 -22.33
CA GLY A 184 14.18 -18.25 -21.55
C GLY A 184 14.55 -19.38 -20.57
N THR A 185 15.84 -19.67 -20.43
CA THR A 185 16.33 -20.81 -19.62
C THR A 185 16.38 -20.51 -18.12
N ARG A 186 16.40 -19.22 -17.74
CA ARG A 186 16.54 -18.81 -16.34
C ARG A 186 15.17 -18.54 -15.70
N PRO A 187 14.94 -19.00 -14.46
CA PRO A 187 13.69 -18.75 -13.76
C PRO A 187 13.56 -17.27 -13.39
N ILE A 188 12.39 -16.68 -13.68
CA ILE A 188 12.07 -15.32 -13.25
C ILE A 188 11.42 -15.37 -11.87
N THR A 189 11.94 -14.56 -10.93
CA THR A 189 11.40 -14.41 -9.58
C THR A 189 11.03 -12.95 -9.31
N LEU A 190 9.80 -12.73 -8.84
CA LEU A 190 9.31 -11.43 -8.42
C LEU A 190 9.67 -11.22 -6.94
N VAL A 191 10.31 -10.11 -6.60
CA VAL A 191 10.69 -9.77 -5.23
C VAL A 191 9.87 -8.55 -4.77
N PRO A 192 8.84 -8.75 -3.94
CA PRO A 192 8.06 -7.66 -3.36
C PRO A 192 8.90 -6.89 -2.33
N ILE A 193 8.83 -5.56 -2.34
CA ILE A 193 9.65 -4.71 -1.46
C ILE A 193 8.79 -3.64 -0.79
N TYR A 194 8.89 -3.55 0.52
CA TYR A 194 8.38 -2.42 1.27
C TYR A 194 9.46 -1.34 1.39
N ILE A 195 9.08 -0.10 1.09
CA ILE A 195 9.91 1.09 1.30
C ILE A 195 9.13 2.07 2.20
N GLY A 196 9.75 2.51 3.29
CA GLY A 196 9.16 3.44 4.24
C GLY A 196 10.14 4.53 4.67
N TYR A 197 9.62 5.71 4.99
CA TYR A 197 10.40 6.85 5.47
C TYR A 197 9.69 7.52 6.65
N GLU A 198 10.47 8.06 7.58
CA GLU A 198 9.94 8.91 8.65
C GLU A 198 9.66 10.34 8.17
N HIS A 199 10.28 10.76 7.06
CA HIS A 199 9.92 11.99 6.37
C HIS A 199 9.93 11.81 4.84
N VAL A 200 8.76 11.91 4.23
CA VAL A 200 8.61 12.00 2.78
C VAL A 200 8.46 13.49 2.41
N MET A 201 9.30 13.98 1.50
CA MET A 201 9.35 15.41 1.15
C MET A 201 8.08 15.87 0.43
N GLU A 202 7.49 14.98 -0.37
CA GLU A 202 6.35 15.27 -1.23
C GLU A 202 5.00 15.22 -0.51
N VAL A 203 4.94 14.83 0.77
CA VAL A 203 3.63 14.72 1.46
C VAL A 203 2.91 16.07 1.49
N GLY A 204 3.66 17.18 1.57
CA GLY A 204 3.09 18.53 1.52
C GLY A 204 2.37 18.84 0.19
N THR A 205 2.90 18.36 -0.95
CA THR A 205 2.23 18.49 -2.24
C THR A 205 1.06 17.51 -2.35
N TYR A 206 1.19 16.30 -1.80
CA TYR A 206 0.10 15.31 -1.77
C TYR A 206 -1.13 15.79 -1.00
N ALA A 207 -0.92 16.44 0.15
CA ALA A 207 -2.00 17.03 0.93
C ALA A 207 -2.76 18.13 0.16
N LYS A 208 -2.07 18.91 -0.68
CA LYS A 208 -2.71 19.91 -1.56
C LYS A 208 -3.50 19.24 -2.69
N GLU A 209 -2.94 18.23 -3.34
CA GLU A 209 -3.62 17.45 -4.38
C GLU A 209 -4.92 16.82 -3.85
N LEU A 210 -4.88 16.24 -2.65
CA LEU A 210 -6.05 15.63 -2.00
C LEU A 210 -7.14 16.64 -1.61
N ARG A 211 -6.78 17.92 -1.44
CA ARG A 211 -7.74 19.03 -1.23
C ARG A 211 -8.28 19.62 -2.54
N GLY A 212 -8.00 18.99 -3.68
CA GLY A 212 -8.51 19.40 -4.99
C GLY A 212 -7.59 20.31 -5.78
N ALA A 213 -6.36 20.57 -5.32
CA ALA A 213 -5.38 21.27 -6.15
C ALA A 213 -5.02 20.43 -7.37
N THR A 214 -4.81 21.08 -8.52
CA THR A 214 -4.33 20.37 -9.71
C THR A 214 -2.93 19.83 -9.47
N LYS A 215 -2.66 18.62 -9.98
CA LYS A 215 -1.35 18.01 -9.92
C LYS A 215 -0.31 18.93 -10.57
N GLU A 216 0.60 19.45 -9.76
CA GLU A 216 1.71 20.26 -10.26
C GLU A 216 2.70 19.35 -11.00
N LYS A 217 3.21 19.83 -12.15
CA LYS A 217 4.33 19.15 -12.82
C LYS A 217 5.59 19.40 -11.99
N GLU A 218 5.90 18.47 -11.08
CA GLU A 218 7.14 18.52 -10.31
C GLU A 218 8.35 18.52 -11.27
N SER A 219 9.22 19.53 -11.14
CA SER A 219 10.46 19.60 -11.93
C SER A 219 11.65 19.11 -11.11
N LEU A 220 12.49 18.25 -11.68
CA LEU A 220 13.71 17.76 -11.01
C LEU A 220 14.60 18.88 -10.46
N PRO A 221 14.78 20.04 -11.13
CA PRO A 221 15.55 21.14 -10.54
C PRO A 221 14.95 21.69 -9.25
N GLN A 222 13.62 21.75 -9.13
CA GLN A 222 12.95 22.16 -7.89
C GLN A 222 13.15 21.11 -6.80
N MET A 223 13.05 19.82 -7.13
CA MET A 223 13.32 18.72 -6.19
C MET A 223 14.77 18.77 -5.67
N VAL A 224 15.77 18.90 -6.56
CA VAL A 224 17.20 18.98 -6.19
C VAL A 224 17.51 20.22 -5.35
N ARG A 225 16.90 21.38 -5.65
CA ARG A 225 17.03 22.59 -4.81
C ARG A 225 16.35 22.43 -3.45
N GLY A 226 15.27 21.65 -3.36
CA GLY A 226 14.63 21.29 -2.10
C GLY A 226 15.56 20.43 -1.24
N LEU A 227 16.16 19.41 -1.85
CA LEU A 227 17.09 18.48 -1.20
C LEU A 227 18.28 19.18 -0.52
N SER A 228 18.84 20.24 -1.12
CA SER A 228 19.99 20.93 -0.54
C SER A 228 19.69 21.68 0.76
N LYS A 229 18.43 22.03 1.01
CA LYS A 229 17.98 22.75 2.22
C LYS A 229 17.52 21.83 3.33
N LEU A 230 17.35 20.54 3.02
CA LEU A 230 16.85 19.55 3.96
C LEU A 230 18.01 18.87 4.69
N ARG A 231 17.77 18.56 5.95
CA ARG A 231 18.59 17.71 6.83
C ARG A 231 17.62 17.02 7.78
N ASN A 232 18.03 15.91 8.37
CA ASN A 232 17.27 15.22 9.41
C ASN A 232 15.86 14.73 8.97
N LEU A 233 15.82 13.97 7.89
CA LEU A 233 14.63 13.30 7.36
C LEU A 233 14.28 12.01 8.13
N GLY A 234 14.90 11.79 9.28
CA GLY A 234 14.72 10.59 10.10
C GLY A 234 15.36 9.37 9.44
N GLN A 235 14.73 8.22 9.58
CA GLN A 235 15.22 6.94 9.08
C GLN A 235 14.44 6.46 7.85
N GLY A 236 15.15 5.76 6.96
CA GLY A 236 14.57 5.00 5.84
C GLY A 236 14.54 3.50 6.14
N TYR A 237 13.58 2.79 5.56
CA TYR A 237 13.37 1.37 5.77
C TYR A 237 13.17 0.68 4.42
N VAL A 238 13.93 -0.38 4.16
CA VAL A 238 13.79 -1.25 2.98
C VAL A 238 13.72 -2.69 3.43
N ASN A 239 12.55 -3.30 3.27
CA ASN A 239 12.32 -4.68 3.66
C ASN A 239 12.00 -5.51 2.40
N PHE A 240 12.82 -6.54 2.16
CA PHE A 240 12.58 -7.50 1.09
C PHE A 240 11.57 -8.55 1.56
N GLY A 241 10.40 -8.59 0.93
CA GLY A 241 9.32 -9.54 1.22
C GLY A 241 9.58 -10.92 0.63
N GLU A 242 8.64 -11.85 0.85
CA GLU A 242 8.76 -13.22 0.37
C GLU A 242 8.78 -13.27 -1.17
N PRO A 243 9.84 -13.81 -1.82
CA PRO A 243 9.93 -13.86 -3.27
C PRO A 243 8.90 -14.81 -3.87
N LEU A 244 8.39 -14.47 -5.05
CA LEU A 244 7.41 -15.27 -5.80
C LEU A 244 8.06 -15.77 -7.10
N PRO A 245 8.54 -17.03 -7.13
CA PRO A 245 9.07 -17.64 -8.35
C PRO A 245 7.93 -17.91 -9.35
N LEU A 246 7.97 -17.27 -10.53
CA LEU A 246 6.86 -17.32 -11.48
C LEU A 246 6.57 -18.72 -12.00
N MET A 247 7.62 -19.50 -12.31
CA MET A 247 7.45 -20.87 -12.81
C MET A 247 6.79 -21.78 -11.76
N THR A 248 7.18 -21.66 -10.49
CA THR A 248 6.57 -22.41 -9.39
C THR A 248 5.10 -22.06 -9.23
N TYR A 249 4.78 -20.76 -9.28
CA TYR A 249 3.40 -20.29 -9.21
C TYR A 249 2.54 -20.86 -10.35
N LEU A 250 3.05 -20.78 -11.59
CA LEU A 250 2.33 -21.28 -12.76
C LEU A 250 2.16 -22.80 -12.73
N ASN A 251 3.15 -23.56 -12.26
CA ASN A 251 3.01 -25.01 -12.09
C ASN A 251 1.86 -25.39 -11.14
N GLN A 252 1.60 -24.57 -10.13
CA GLN A 252 0.55 -24.83 -9.14
C GLN A 252 -0.83 -24.39 -9.61
N HIS A 253 -0.93 -23.29 -10.37
CA HIS A 253 -2.20 -22.65 -10.68
C HIS A 253 -2.64 -22.78 -12.14
N VAL A 254 -1.74 -23.16 -13.05
CA VAL A 254 -2.00 -23.25 -14.49
C VAL A 254 -1.32 -24.51 -15.05
N PRO A 255 -1.89 -25.71 -14.91
CA PRO A 255 -1.22 -26.99 -15.23
C PRO A 255 -0.54 -27.04 -16.60
N ASP A 256 -1.20 -26.51 -17.63
CA ASP A 256 -0.76 -26.59 -19.03
C ASP A 256 -0.06 -25.31 -19.52
N TRP A 257 0.42 -24.44 -18.62
CA TRP A 257 1.04 -23.17 -19.00
C TRP A 257 2.24 -23.33 -19.95
N ARG A 258 2.92 -24.48 -19.90
CA ARG A 258 4.08 -24.81 -20.75
C ARG A 258 3.71 -24.93 -22.22
N GLU A 259 2.47 -25.27 -22.55
CA GLU A 259 1.99 -25.32 -23.94
C GLU A 259 1.94 -23.92 -24.59
N ALA A 260 1.92 -22.88 -23.77
CA ALA A 260 1.98 -21.49 -24.23
C ALA A 260 3.40 -20.96 -24.41
N ILE A 261 4.44 -21.81 -24.26
CA ILE A 261 5.82 -21.43 -24.54
C ILE A 261 6.05 -21.46 -26.06
N ASP A 262 6.50 -20.34 -26.62
CA ASP A 262 6.82 -20.16 -28.05
C ASP A 262 5.77 -20.78 -29.01
N PRO A 263 4.48 -20.40 -28.91
CA PRO A 263 3.45 -21.02 -29.72
C PRO A 263 3.62 -20.63 -31.19
N ILE A 264 3.35 -21.59 -32.09
CA ILE A 264 3.39 -21.43 -33.56
C ILE A 264 2.51 -20.25 -34.00
N GLU A 265 1.44 -19.94 -33.26
CA GLU A 265 0.65 -18.72 -33.39
C GLU A 265 0.71 -17.90 -32.09
N ALA A 266 1.00 -16.61 -32.19
CA ALA A 266 1.12 -15.69 -31.05
C ALA A 266 -0.25 -15.33 -30.42
N VAL A 267 -1.00 -16.32 -29.95
CA VAL A 267 -2.27 -16.15 -29.26
C VAL A 267 -2.02 -15.89 -27.78
N ARG A 268 -2.59 -14.81 -27.26
CA ARG A 268 -2.56 -14.51 -25.82
C ARG A 268 -3.38 -15.58 -25.08
N PRO A 269 -2.80 -16.36 -24.15
CA PRO A 269 -3.55 -17.41 -23.47
C PRO A 269 -4.70 -16.84 -22.65
N SER A 270 -5.83 -17.57 -22.61
CA SER A 270 -7.03 -17.17 -21.85
C SER A 270 -6.75 -17.07 -20.34
N TRP A 271 -5.89 -17.94 -19.82
CA TRP A 271 -5.47 -17.95 -18.42
C TRP A 271 -4.60 -16.74 -18.03
N LEU A 272 -3.94 -16.07 -18.98
CA LEU A 272 -2.93 -15.05 -18.66
C LEU A 272 -3.50 -13.90 -17.83
N THR A 273 -4.66 -13.36 -18.23
CA THR A 273 -5.25 -12.21 -17.54
C THR A 273 -5.67 -12.52 -16.09
N PRO A 274 -6.47 -13.57 -15.80
CA PRO A 274 -6.83 -13.91 -14.42
C PRO A 274 -5.59 -14.26 -13.58
N THR A 275 -4.64 -15.03 -14.12
CA THR A 275 -3.41 -15.37 -13.39
C THR A 275 -2.56 -14.14 -13.07
N VAL A 276 -2.41 -13.20 -14.00
CA VAL A 276 -1.68 -11.94 -13.75
C VAL A 276 -2.38 -11.13 -12.66
N ASN A 277 -3.72 -11.06 -12.65
CA ASN A 277 -4.46 -10.36 -11.59
C ASN A 277 -4.23 -11.01 -10.22
N SER A 278 -4.24 -12.34 -10.17
CA SER A 278 -3.95 -13.12 -8.96
C SER A 278 -2.54 -12.84 -8.42
N ILE A 279 -1.51 -12.97 -9.28
CA ILE A 279 -0.13 -12.66 -8.91
C ILE A 279 0.02 -11.21 -8.46
N ALA A 280 -0.66 -10.27 -9.13
CA ALA A 280 -0.61 -8.87 -8.73
C ALA A 280 -1.19 -8.64 -7.33
N ALA A 281 -2.32 -9.28 -6.98
CA ALA A 281 -2.89 -9.24 -5.65
C ALA A 281 -1.94 -9.84 -4.61
N ASP A 282 -1.35 -11.01 -4.90
CA ASP A 282 -0.37 -11.68 -4.03
C ASP A 282 0.86 -10.79 -3.77
N LEU A 283 1.34 -10.07 -4.79
CA LEU A 283 2.45 -9.12 -4.64
C LEU A 283 2.09 -7.98 -3.69
N MET A 284 0.87 -7.42 -3.76
CA MET A 284 0.46 -6.36 -2.84
C MET A 284 0.41 -6.85 -1.40
N VAL A 285 -0.11 -8.06 -1.17
CA VAL A 285 -0.11 -8.71 0.14
C VAL A 285 1.32 -8.92 0.64
N ARG A 286 2.23 -9.45 -0.20
CA ARG A 286 3.63 -9.69 0.17
C ARG A 286 4.43 -8.41 0.44
N ILE A 287 4.11 -7.31 -0.25
CA ILE A 287 4.65 -5.98 0.07
C ILE A 287 4.22 -5.57 1.49
N ASN A 288 2.93 -5.70 1.81
CA ASN A 288 2.42 -5.36 3.14
C ASN A 288 2.93 -6.29 4.25
N ASN A 289 3.17 -7.57 3.93
CA ASN A 289 3.81 -8.54 4.83
C ASN A 289 5.23 -8.13 5.24
N ALA A 290 5.90 -7.31 4.41
CA ALA A 290 7.22 -6.76 4.69
C ALA A 290 7.16 -5.36 5.35
N GLY A 291 5.98 -4.90 5.78
CA GLY A 291 5.79 -3.59 6.37
C GLY A 291 6.70 -3.31 7.58
N ALA A 292 7.25 -2.11 7.66
CA ALA A 292 8.04 -1.65 8.80
C ALA A 292 7.34 -0.50 9.52
N ALA A 293 7.13 -0.68 10.83
CA ALA A 293 6.70 0.39 11.72
C ALA A 293 7.89 1.20 12.24
N ASN A 294 7.69 2.50 12.44
CA ASN A 294 8.69 3.41 12.97
C ASN A 294 8.08 4.43 13.94
N ALA A 295 8.93 5.28 14.53
CA ALA A 295 8.51 6.26 15.54
C ALA A 295 7.41 7.20 15.02
N MET A 296 7.56 7.71 13.79
CA MET A 296 6.57 8.60 13.19
C MET A 296 5.24 7.89 12.96
N ASN A 297 5.26 6.65 12.44
CA ASN A 297 4.02 5.90 12.22
C ASN A 297 3.24 5.70 13.54
N LEU A 298 3.93 5.31 14.60
CA LEU A 298 3.32 5.00 15.89
C LEU A 298 2.80 6.27 16.60
N CYS A 299 3.60 7.33 16.66
CA CYS A 299 3.20 8.61 17.26
C CYS A 299 2.02 9.23 16.50
N CYS A 300 2.05 9.25 15.16
CA CYS A 300 0.92 9.74 14.36
C CYS A 300 -0.34 8.90 14.59
N THR A 301 -0.21 7.57 14.69
CA THR A 301 -1.35 6.67 14.94
C THR A 301 -2.00 6.97 16.29
N ALA A 302 -1.22 7.11 17.36
CA ALA A 302 -1.73 7.41 18.71
C ALA A 302 -2.36 8.81 18.80
N LEU A 303 -1.68 9.84 18.26
CA LEU A 303 -2.18 11.22 18.35
C LEU A 303 -3.41 11.43 17.47
N LEU A 304 -3.48 10.87 16.25
CA LEU A 304 -4.68 10.96 15.41
C LEU A 304 -5.87 10.21 15.99
N ALA A 305 -5.63 9.16 16.79
CA ALA A 305 -6.69 8.45 17.52
C ALA A 305 -7.29 9.28 18.67
N SER A 306 -6.51 10.21 19.25
CA SER A 306 -6.98 11.12 20.30
C SER A 306 -7.92 12.19 19.74
N ARG A 307 -9.06 12.40 20.39
CA ARG A 307 -10.09 13.38 19.96
C ARG A 307 -9.53 14.81 19.83
N GLN A 308 -8.61 15.19 20.71
CA GLN A 308 -7.99 16.52 20.68
C GLN A 308 -6.67 16.55 19.91
N ARG A 309 -6.20 15.40 19.39
CA ARG A 309 -4.86 15.22 18.81
C ARG A 309 -3.72 15.55 19.78
N SER A 310 -3.99 15.37 21.06
CA SER A 310 -3.02 15.58 22.13
C SER A 310 -3.10 14.44 23.14
N LEU A 311 -1.96 14.12 23.73
CA LEU A 311 -1.80 13.14 24.81
C LEU A 311 -0.69 13.65 25.74
N THR A 312 -0.79 13.35 27.04
CA THR A 312 0.37 13.55 27.92
C THR A 312 1.49 12.61 27.49
N ARG A 313 2.75 12.95 27.80
CA ARG A 313 3.90 12.09 27.50
C ARG A 313 3.72 10.68 28.08
N GLU A 314 3.18 10.56 29.29
CA GLU A 314 2.86 9.27 29.93
C GLU A 314 1.82 8.47 29.12
N GLN A 315 0.71 9.12 28.73
CA GLN A 315 -0.34 8.47 27.93
C GLN A 315 0.17 8.03 26.56
N LEU A 316 1.00 8.86 25.90
CA LEU A 316 1.60 8.49 24.62
C LEU A 316 2.58 7.33 24.78
N THR A 317 3.37 7.32 25.85
CA THR A 317 4.30 6.22 26.18
C THR A 317 3.54 4.92 26.37
N GLN A 318 2.48 4.93 27.20
CA GLN A 318 1.63 3.76 27.42
C GLN A 318 1.00 3.27 26.10
N GLN A 319 0.53 4.18 25.24
CA GLN A 319 -0.05 3.79 23.95
C GLN A 319 0.99 3.19 22.99
N LEU A 320 2.20 3.73 22.95
CA LEU A 320 3.27 3.18 22.13
C LEU A 320 3.74 1.81 22.64
N GLU A 321 3.83 1.61 23.96
CA GLU A 321 4.13 0.28 24.51
C GLU A 321 3.03 -0.74 24.14
N CYS A 322 1.76 -0.33 24.17
CA CYS A 322 0.65 -1.16 23.71
C CYS A 322 0.83 -1.58 22.24
N TYR A 323 1.12 -0.63 21.33
CA TYR A 323 1.37 -0.93 19.92
C TYR A 323 2.62 -1.78 19.70
N LEU A 324 3.73 -1.48 20.38
CA LEU A 324 4.97 -2.24 20.26
C LEU A 324 4.77 -3.68 20.74
N ALA A 325 4.08 -3.89 21.85
CA ALA A 325 3.79 -5.21 22.37
C ALA A 325 2.91 -6.02 21.40
N LEU A 326 1.87 -5.42 20.81
CA LEU A 326 1.08 -6.07 19.74
C LEU A 326 1.96 -6.45 18.55
N LEU A 327 2.76 -5.51 18.05
CA LEU A 327 3.60 -5.71 16.86
C LEU A 327 4.75 -6.71 17.08
N ARG A 328 5.25 -6.86 18.30
CA ARG A 328 6.36 -7.76 18.66
C ARG A 328 5.87 -9.15 19.06
N ASN A 329 4.78 -9.25 19.83
CA ASN A 329 4.28 -10.53 20.37
C ASN A 329 3.30 -11.22 19.41
N VAL A 330 2.55 -10.46 18.62
CA VAL A 330 1.63 -10.96 17.59
C VAL A 330 1.98 -10.28 16.25
N PRO A 331 3.18 -10.55 15.70
CA PRO A 331 3.65 -9.86 14.51
C PRO A 331 2.71 -10.09 13.33
N TYR A 332 2.43 -9.01 12.59
CA TYR A 332 1.60 -9.06 11.39
C TYR A 332 2.09 -10.14 10.40
N SER A 333 3.41 -10.23 10.21
CA SER A 333 4.07 -11.22 9.37
C SER A 333 5.48 -11.50 9.87
N PRO A 334 6.05 -12.70 9.61
CA PRO A 334 7.46 -12.97 9.90
C PRO A 334 8.42 -11.98 9.23
N ASP A 335 8.02 -11.40 8.10
CA ASP A 335 8.80 -10.41 7.35
C ASP A 335 8.55 -8.96 7.80
N ALA A 336 7.60 -8.72 8.69
CA ALA A 336 7.28 -7.39 9.19
C ALA A 336 8.32 -6.94 10.23
N THR A 337 8.58 -5.64 10.30
CA THR A 337 9.53 -5.08 11.27
C THR A 337 8.83 -4.16 12.26
N ALA A 338 9.06 -4.44 13.55
CA ALA A 338 8.73 -3.53 14.65
C ALA A 338 10.03 -2.89 15.17
N PRO A 339 10.01 -1.63 15.64
CA PRO A 339 11.17 -1.03 16.28
C PRO A 339 11.64 -1.87 17.48
N SER A 340 12.94 -1.88 17.75
CA SER A 340 13.52 -2.49 18.97
C SER A 340 13.64 -1.50 20.13
N ALA A 341 13.67 -0.19 19.85
CA ALA A 341 13.73 0.87 20.85
C ALA A 341 12.48 0.90 21.75
N SER A 342 12.64 1.45 22.95
CA SER A 342 11.54 1.68 23.90
C SER A 342 10.56 2.76 23.41
N ALA A 343 9.33 2.78 23.94
CA ALA A 343 8.37 3.83 23.58
C ALA A 343 8.91 5.24 23.86
N SER A 344 9.62 5.46 24.98
CA SER A 344 10.18 6.77 25.29
C SER A 344 11.23 7.22 24.26
N GLU A 345 12.13 6.32 23.85
CA GLU A 345 13.15 6.63 22.83
C GLU A 345 12.50 6.98 21.48
N LEU A 346 11.44 6.25 21.10
CA LEU A 346 10.69 6.55 19.88
C LEU A 346 9.97 7.91 19.96
N ILE A 347 9.41 8.27 21.12
CA ILE A 347 8.81 9.59 21.33
C ILE A 347 9.86 10.68 21.21
N ASP A 348 11.00 10.53 21.89
CA ASP A 348 12.09 11.51 21.83
C ASP A 348 12.61 11.71 20.41
N HIS A 349 12.78 10.62 19.67
CA HIS A 349 13.15 10.67 18.26
C HIS A 349 12.06 11.37 17.41
N ALA A 350 10.79 11.03 17.60
CA ALA A 350 9.68 11.65 16.87
C ALA A 350 9.57 13.16 17.16
N LEU A 351 9.84 13.61 18.39
CA LEU A 351 9.85 15.03 18.75
C LEU A 351 10.98 15.79 18.03
N GLN A 352 12.14 15.17 17.84
CA GLN A 352 13.26 15.76 17.08
C GLN A 352 12.95 15.98 15.59
N MET A 353 11.90 15.32 15.06
CA MET A 353 11.43 15.51 13.69
C MET A 353 10.67 16.83 13.48
N ASN A 354 10.40 17.60 14.55
CA ASN A 354 9.71 18.89 14.53
C ASN A 354 8.35 18.83 13.80
N LYS A 355 7.60 17.75 14.03
CA LYS A 355 6.23 17.54 13.52
C LYS A 355 5.15 17.67 14.60
N PHE A 356 5.57 17.75 15.86
CA PHE A 356 4.71 17.82 17.03
C PHE A 356 5.08 19.05 17.86
N GLU A 357 4.11 19.57 18.60
CA GLU A 357 4.31 20.61 19.58
C GLU A 357 4.34 19.99 20.98
N VAL A 358 5.13 20.59 21.88
CA VAL A 358 5.20 20.19 23.28
C VAL A 358 4.79 21.39 24.12
N GLU A 359 3.69 21.26 24.82
CA GLU A 359 3.24 22.24 25.81
C GLU A 359 3.59 21.72 27.20
N LYS A 360 4.27 22.54 28.01
CA LYS A 360 4.68 22.19 29.37
C LYS A 360 3.70 22.80 30.35
N ASP A 361 3.07 21.98 31.17
CA ASP A 361 2.27 22.45 32.31
C ASP A 361 2.92 22.08 33.66
N THR A 362 2.27 22.41 34.77
CA THR A 362 2.81 22.12 36.12
C THR A 362 2.76 20.62 36.49
N ILE A 363 2.09 19.80 35.70
CA ILE A 363 1.84 18.37 35.94
C ILE A 363 2.73 17.51 35.02
N GLY A 364 2.93 17.91 33.76
CA GLY A 364 3.80 17.23 32.82
C GLY A 364 3.75 17.81 31.39
N ASP A 365 4.43 17.12 30.48
CA ASP A 365 4.46 17.50 29.07
C ASP A 365 3.23 16.96 28.32
N ILE A 366 2.58 17.83 27.56
CA ILE A 366 1.50 17.49 26.62
C ILE A 366 2.07 17.54 25.20
N ILE A 367 1.96 16.43 24.48
CA ILE A 367 2.41 16.31 23.10
C ILE A 367 1.19 16.51 22.20
N ILE A 368 1.30 17.46 21.28
CA ILE A 368 0.20 17.93 20.44
C ILE A 368 0.57 17.71 18.96
N LEU A 369 -0.34 17.13 18.19
CA LEU A 369 -0.28 17.12 16.73
C LEU A 369 -1.04 18.34 16.19
N PRO A 370 -0.34 19.32 15.58
CA PRO A 370 -0.96 20.55 15.11
C PRO A 370 -2.06 20.31 14.07
N ARG A 371 -3.09 21.16 14.07
CA ARG A 371 -4.31 20.93 13.27
C ARG A 371 -4.01 20.92 11.78
N GLU A 372 -3.15 21.81 11.33
CA GLU A 372 -2.71 21.98 9.96
C GLU A 372 -1.87 20.79 9.46
N GLN A 373 -1.20 20.08 10.38
CA GLN A 373 -0.42 18.88 10.08
C GLN A 373 -1.24 17.58 10.18
N ALA A 374 -2.42 17.58 10.81
CA ALA A 374 -3.19 16.37 11.04
C ALA A 374 -3.48 15.57 9.76
N VAL A 375 -3.95 16.24 8.70
CA VAL A 375 -4.19 15.61 7.39
C VAL A 375 -2.89 15.02 6.82
N LEU A 376 -1.78 15.75 6.95
CA LEU A 376 -0.46 15.28 6.50
C LEU A 376 -0.02 14.02 7.25
N MET A 377 -0.27 13.98 8.56
CA MET A 377 0.14 12.87 9.42
C MET A 377 -0.68 11.59 9.21
N THR A 378 -1.88 11.69 8.61
CA THR A 378 -2.63 10.49 8.19
C THR A 378 -1.83 9.63 7.23
N TYR A 379 -0.99 10.26 6.39
CA TYR A 379 -0.06 9.54 5.50
C TYR A 379 0.82 8.55 6.27
N TYR A 380 1.46 9.01 7.35
CA TYR A 380 2.37 8.19 8.15
C TYR A 380 1.63 7.14 8.98
N ARG A 381 0.44 7.43 9.52
CA ARG A 381 -0.45 6.42 10.12
C ARG A 381 -0.73 5.29 9.12
N ASN A 382 -1.12 5.67 7.91
CA ASN A 382 -1.56 4.75 6.87
C ASN A 382 -0.48 3.79 6.35
N ASN A 383 0.79 4.07 6.65
CA ASN A 383 1.89 3.15 6.30
C ASN A 383 1.85 1.85 7.12
N ILE A 384 1.17 1.85 8.28
CA ILE A 384 1.09 0.69 9.20
C ILE A 384 -0.35 0.30 9.56
N THR A 385 -1.37 0.96 8.99
CA THR A 385 -2.77 0.67 9.33
C THR A 385 -3.12 -0.80 9.12
N HIS A 386 -2.62 -1.44 8.06
CA HIS A 386 -2.84 -2.88 7.80
C HIS A 386 -2.28 -3.78 8.91
N MET A 387 -1.22 -3.34 9.60
CA MET A 387 -0.58 -4.09 10.69
C MET A 387 -1.39 -4.01 11.99
N LEU A 388 -2.18 -2.95 12.18
CA LEU A 388 -2.93 -2.68 13.41
C LEU A 388 -4.45 -2.83 13.25
N VAL A 389 -4.99 -3.00 12.03
CA VAL A 389 -6.44 -3.00 11.80
C VAL A 389 -7.17 -4.13 12.51
N MET A 390 -6.57 -5.32 12.61
CA MET A 390 -7.18 -6.46 13.32
C MET A 390 -7.28 -6.22 14.83
N PRO A 391 -6.19 -5.85 15.56
CA PRO A 391 -6.33 -5.47 16.96
C PRO A 391 -7.23 -4.24 17.15
N SER A 392 -7.22 -3.27 16.22
CA SER A 392 -8.16 -2.14 16.27
C SER A 392 -9.62 -2.57 16.16
N LEU A 393 -9.95 -3.55 15.30
CA LEU A 393 -11.29 -4.09 15.17
C LEU A 393 -11.73 -4.81 16.46
N LEU A 394 -10.87 -5.66 17.02
CA LEU A 394 -11.13 -6.33 18.31
C LEU A 394 -11.35 -5.31 19.44
N ALA A 395 -10.51 -4.28 19.50
CA ALA A 395 -10.65 -3.21 20.48
C ALA A 395 -11.97 -2.44 20.30
N ALA A 396 -12.39 -2.18 19.06
CA ALA A 396 -13.67 -1.54 18.78
C ALA A 396 -14.86 -2.40 19.24
N LEU A 397 -14.82 -3.71 18.98
CA LEU A 397 -15.84 -4.66 19.44
C LEU A 397 -15.94 -4.65 20.97
N VAL A 398 -14.83 -4.83 21.69
CA VAL A 398 -14.85 -4.87 23.17
C VAL A 398 -15.18 -3.51 23.79
N THR A 399 -14.86 -2.39 23.13
CA THR A 399 -15.19 -1.05 23.63
C THR A 399 -16.68 -0.75 23.54
N GLN A 400 -17.35 -1.23 22.48
CA GLN A 400 -18.77 -0.92 22.22
C GLN A 400 -19.73 -1.94 22.85
N HIS A 401 -19.29 -3.19 23.02
CA HIS A 401 -20.07 -4.23 23.68
C HIS A 401 -19.67 -4.37 25.16
N ARG A 402 -20.65 -4.39 26.07
CA ARG A 402 -20.38 -4.57 27.53
C ARG A 402 -19.80 -5.94 27.86
N HIS A 403 -20.30 -6.96 27.16
CA HIS A 403 -19.97 -8.36 27.33
C HIS A 403 -19.99 -8.99 25.95
N LEU A 404 -18.90 -9.64 25.56
CA LEU A 404 -18.76 -10.22 24.22
C LEU A 404 -18.06 -11.58 24.31
N SER A 405 -18.68 -12.62 23.75
CA SER A 405 -18.07 -13.95 23.71
C SER A 405 -16.98 -14.04 22.63
N ARG A 406 -16.08 -15.03 22.75
CA ARG A 406 -15.09 -15.34 21.70
C ARG A 406 -15.77 -15.64 20.36
N ALA A 407 -16.86 -16.42 20.41
CA ALA A 407 -17.62 -16.80 19.23
C ALA A 407 -18.23 -15.58 18.52
N GLU A 408 -18.73 -14.59 19.28
CA GLU A 408 -19.25 -13.35 18.72
C GLU A 408 -18.15 -12.48 18.12
N VAL A 409 -16.97 -12.38 18.75
CA VAL A 409 -15.82 -11.68 18.15
C VAL A 409 -15.47 -12.30 16.81
N LEU A 410 -15.31 -13.63 16.77
CA LEU A 410 -14.95 -14.32 15.53
C LEU A 410 -16.00 -14.10 14.44
N ARG A 411 -17.30 -14.17 14.77
CA ARG A 411 -18.38 -13.90 13.82
C ARG A 411 -18.31 -12.50 13.22
N HIS A 412 -18.07 -11.47 14.04
CA HIS A 412 -17.90 -10.10 13.53
C HIS A 412 -16.67 -9.97 12.64
N VAL A 413 -15.55 -10.57 13.07
CA VAL A 413 -14.31 -10.58 12.30
C VAL A 413 -14.52 -11.27 10.96
N GLU A 414 -15.06 -12.48 10.91
CA GLU A 414 -15.32 -13.21 9.66
C GLU A 414 -16.25 -12.46 8.70
N THR A 415 -17.22 -11.71 9.24
CA THR A 415 -18.15 -10.92 8.42
C THR A 415 -17.47 -9.69 7.80
N LEU A 416 -16.63 -9.00 8.58
CA LEU A 416 -16.02 -7.73 8.16
C LEU A 416 -14.66 -7.90 7.46
N TYR A 417 -14.00 -9.05 7.67
CA TYR A 417 -12.66 -9.31 7.18
C TYR A 417 -12.51 -9.25 5.66
N PRO A 418 -13.44 -9.76 4.83
CA PRO A 418 -13.29 -9.68 3.36
C PRO A 418 -13.12 -8.25 2.86
N PHE A 419 -13.88 -7.31 3.42
CA PHE A 419 -13.80 -5.87 3.08
C PHE A 419 -12.46 -5.27 3.51
N LEU A 420 -12.03 -5.59 4.73
CA LEU A 420 -10.72 -5.15 5.24
C LEU A 420 -9.58 -5.74 4.39
N LYS A 421 -9.67 -7.01 4.02
CA LYS A 421 -8.70 -7.72 3.20
C LYS A 421 -8.55 -7.09 1.83
N ALA A 422 -9.66 -6.83 1.15
CA ALA A 422 -9.66 -6.19 -0.16
C ALA A 422 -9.12 -4.74 -0.10
N GLU A 423 -9.52 -3.96 0.91
CA GLU A 423 -9.13 -2.55 1.03
C GLU A 423 -7.67 -2.34 1.48
N LEU A 424 -7.13 -3.25 2.29
CA LEU A 424 -5.80 -3.12 2.91
C LEU A 424 -4.79 -4.16 2.44
N PHE A 425 -5.15 -5.03 1.48
CA PHE A 425 -4.32 -6.16 1.06
C PHE A 425 -3.85 -7.01 2.26
N LEU A 426 -4.80 -7.43 3.10
CA LEU A 426 -4.50 -8.25 4.27
C LEU A 426 -4.16 -9.69 3.89
N ARG A 427 -3.38 -10.35 4.73
CA ARG A 427 -2.68 -11.59 4.38
C ARG A 427 -3.37 -12.90 4.72
N TRP A 428 -4.31 -12.88 5.67
CA TRP A 428 -4.87 -14.11 6.23
C TRP A 428 -5.96 -14.65 5.34
N GLU A 429 -6.06 -15.96 5.25
CA GLU A 429 -7.23 -16.64 4.74
C GLU A 429 -8.26 -16.84 5.84
N LYS A 430 -9.53 -17.05 5.44
CA LYS A 430 -10.64 -17.20 6.39
C LYS A 430 -10.37 -18.26 7.47
N ALA A 431 -9.74 -19.37 7.08
CA ALA A 431 -9.40 -20.45 7.99
C ALA A 431 -8.36 -20.08 9.07
N GLU A 432 -7.57 -19.02 8.85
CA GLU A 432 -6.55 -18.55 9.79
C GLU A 432 -7.11 -17.55 10.82
N LEU A 433 -8.29 -16.96 10.55
CA LEU A 433 -8.84 -15.87 11.38
C LEU A 433 -9.07 -16.27 12.83
N ALA A 434 -9.52 -17.49 13.09
CA ALA A 434 -9.73 -17.98 14.45
C ALA A 434 -8.42 -17.94 15.28
N GLY A 435 -7.31 -18.37 14.69
CA GLY A 435 -6.00 -18.34 15.35
C GLY A 435 -5.47 -16.92 15.55
N VAL A 436 -5.71 -16.02 14.58
CA VAL A 436 -5.34 -14.61 14.70
C VAL A 436 -6.11 -13.93 15.83
N VAL A 437 -7.42 -14.16 15.90
CA VAL A 437 -8.29 -13.64 16.96
C VAL A 437 -7.81 -14.14 18.33
N ASP A 438 -7.49 -15.44 18.45
CA ASP A 438 -7.02 -16.02 19.72
C ASP A 438 -5.70 -15.41 20.18
N ALA A 439 -4.73 -15.26 19.27
CA ALA A 439 -3.45 -14.65 19.59
C ALA A 439 -3.61 -13.18 20.03
N LEU A 440 -4.48 -12.42 19.37
CA LEU A 440 -4.74 -11.02 19.71
C LEU A 440 -5.50 -10.90 21.05
N ILE A 441 -6.49 -11.73 21.32
CA ILE A 441 -7.19 -11.77 22.61
C ILE A 441 -6.20 -12.08 23.74
N ALA A 442 -5.35 -13.09 23.55
CA ALA A 442 -4.33 -13.45 24.53
C ALA A 442 -3.36 -12.30 24.82
N GLU A 443 -2.92 -11.58 23.79
CA GLU A 443 -2.04 -10.42 23.96
C GLU A 443 -2.75 -9.23 24.61
N MET A 444 -4.02 -8.96 24.26
CA MET A 444 -4.82 -7.92 24.92
C MET A 444 -5.09 -8.24 26.40
N LEU A 445 -5.28 -9.51 26.74
CA LEU A 445 -5.42 -9.96 28.14
C LEU A 445 -4.09 -9.82 28.89
N ARG A 446 -2.96 -10.20 28.27
CA ARG A 446 -1.61 -10.04 28.85
C ARG A 446 -1.26 -8.58 29.13
N GLN A 447 -1.71 -7.67 28.27
CA GLN A 447 -1.58 -6.22 28.46
C GLN A 447 -2.65 -5.63 29.40
N GLU A 448 -3.54 -6.45 29.94
CA GLU A 448 -4.66 -6.03 30.78
C GLU A 448 -5.59 -5.00 30.11
N LEU A 449 -5.68 -4.98 28.77
CA LEU A 449 -6.60 -4.11 28.04
C LEU A 449 -8.05 -4.60 28.16
N ILE A 450 -8.21 -5.91 28.29
CA ILE A 450 -9.49 -6.61 28.45
C ILE A 450 -9.43 -7.53 29.66
N VAL A 451 -10.60 -7.87 30.19
CA VAL A 451 -10.78 -8.89 31.23
C VAL A 451 -11.66 -10.00 30.66
N VAL A 452 -11.35 -11.25 30.99
CA VAL A 452 -12.12 -12.43 30.58
C VAL A 452 -12.68 -13.12 31.81
N ASP A 453 -13.99 -13.31 31.87
CA ASP A 453 -14.69 -14.14 32.85
C ASP A 453 -15.42 -15.27 32.12
N GLY A 454 -14.95 -16.50 32.29
CA GLY A 454 -15.37 -17.63 31.47
C GLY A 454 -15.03 -17.41 29.99
N ASP A 455 -16.05 -17.33 29.13
CA ASP A 455 -15.91 -17.01 27.69
C ASP A 455 -16.25 -15.54 27.38
N VAL A 456 -16.61 -14.74 28.38
CA VAL A 456 -17.08 -13.37 28.20
C VAL A 456 -15.93 -12.39 28.37
N MET A 457 -15.64 -11.63 27.31
CA MET A 457 -14.70 -10.52 27.31
C MET A 457 -15.41 -9.21 27.67
N SER A 458 -14.71 -8.35 28.41
CA SER A 458 -15.12 -6.98 28.71
C SER A 458 -13.91 -6.06 28.80
N LEU A 459 -14.10 -4.74 28.68
CA LEU A 459 -12.97 -3.82 28.80
C LEU A 459 -12.44 -3.79 30.24
N ASN A 460 -11.12 -3.64 30.41
CA ASN A 460 -10.56 -3.28 31.70
C ASN A 460 -10.68 -1.75 31.91
N PRO A 461 -11.40 -1.26 32.93
CA PRO A 461 -11.53 0.17 33.19
C PRO A 461 -10.20 0.90 33.34
N SER A 462 -9.19 0.25 33.93
CA SER A 462 -7.85 0.82 34.18
C SER A 462 -7.08 1.13 32.89
N HIS A 463 -7.36 0.38 31.80
CA HIS A 463 -6.70 0.54 30.50
C HIS A 463 -7.67 0.98 29.39
N SER A 464 -8.85 1.48 29.77
CA SER A 464 -9.92 1.88 28.87
C SER A 464 -9.47 2.89 27.80
N ARG A 465 -8.61 3.85 28.17
CA ARG A 465 -8.05 4.82 27.23
C ARG A 465 -7.24 4.16 26.13
N SER A 466 -6.34 3.23 26.49
CA SER A 466 -5.47 2.58 25.51
C SER A 466 -6.27 1.72 24.54
N LEU A 467 -7.28 1.01 25.06
CA LEU A 467 -8.21 0.25 24.24
C LEU A 467 -9.03 1.16 23.31
N GLN A 468 -9.51 2.31 23.79
CA GLN A 468 -10.25 3.29 22.97
C GLN A 468 -9.40 3.93 21.87
N LEU A 469 -8.13 4.23 22.16
CA LEU A 469 -7.18 4.74 21.17
C LEU A 469 -6.87 3.69 20.10
N LEU A 470 -6.69 2.42 20.50
CA LEU A 470 -6.53 1.31 19.57
C LEU A 470 -7.78 1.10 18.70
N ALA A 471 -8.97 1.12 19.30
CA ALA A 471 -10.26 1.02 18.61
C ALA A 471 -10.46 2.11 17.55
N ALA A 472 -9.93 3.32 17.79
CA ALA A 472 -10.01 4.43 16.85
C ALA A 472 -9.35 4.11 15.49
N GLY A 473 -8.38 3.20 15.45
CA GLY A 473 -7.69 2.78 14.21
C GLY A 473 -8.61 2.13 13.17
N ALA A 474 -9.72 1.52 13.59
CA ALA A 474 -10.71 0.92 12.68
C ALA A 474 -11.91 1.84 12.39
N ARG A 475 -12.08 2.92 13.16
CA ARG A 475 -13.30 3.75 13.21
C ARG A 475 -13.71 4.29 11.84
N GLU A 476 -12.79 4.94 11.14
CA GLU A 476 -13.05 5.55 9.83
C GLU A 476 -13.46 4.49 8.80
N THR A 477 -12.88 3.29 8.85
CA THR A 477 -13.20 2.18 7.95
C THR A 477 -14.58 1.61 8.24
N LEU A 478 -14.90 1.36 9.51
CA LEU A 478 -16.21 0.88 9.94
C LEU A 478 -17.34 1.86 9.58
N GLN A 479 -17.09 3.17 9.70
CA GLN A 479 -18.03 4.19 9.27
C GLN A 479 -18.27 4.17 7.76
N ARG A 480 -17.24 3.98 6.93
CA ARG A 480 -17.42 3.83 5.48
C ARG A 480 -18.28 2.62 5.14
N TYR A 481 -18.03 1.50 5.81
CA TYR A 481 -18.83 0.28 5.61
C TYR A 481 -20.28 0.53 6.03
N ALA A 482 -20.51 1.16 7.19
CA ALA A 482 -21.85 1.47 7.68
C ALA A 482 -22.64 2.33 6.67
N ILE A 483 -22.00 3.34 6.05
CA ILE A 483 -22.62 4.16 5.01
C ILE A 483 -23.09 3.31 3.83
N THR A 484 -22.19 2.48 3.27
CA THR A 484 -22.50 1.71 2.06
C THR A 484 -23.54 0.63 2.34
N PHE A 485 -23.45 -0.08 3.46
CA PHE A 485 -24.44 -1.08 3.85
C PHE A 485 -25.81 -0.45 4.15
N TRP A 486 -25.86 0.74 4.77
CA TRP A 486 -27.11 1.48 4.98
C TRP A 486 -27.78 1.81 3.64
N LEU A 487 -27.06 2.49 2.75
CA LEU A 487 -27.58 2.90 1.44
C LEU A 487 -28.05 1.70 0.61
N LEU A 488 -27.29 0.61 0.63
CA LEU A 488 -27.67 -0.61 -0.08
C LEU A 488 -28.91 -1.27 0.53
N SER A 489 -29.05 -1.27 1.86
CA SER A 489 -30.25 -1.81 2.53
C SER A 489 -31.49 -0.94 2.30
N ALA A 490 -31.33 0.38 2.19
CA ALA A 490 -32.42 1.33 1.96
C ALA A 490 -32.86 1.36 0.49
N ASN A 491 -31.94 1.15 -0.45
CA ASN A 491 -32.22 1.06 -1.87
C ASN A 491 -31.53 -0.17 -2.50
N PRO A 492 -32.14 -1.36 -2.40
CA PRO A 492 -31.52 -2.62 -2.82
C PRO A 492 -31.24 -2.72 -4.33
N ALA A 493 -31.95 -1.95 -5.16
CA ALA A 493 -31.78 -1.90 -6.62
C ALA A 493 -30.77 -0.83 -7.07
N ILE A 494 -30.05 -0.20 -6.13
CA ILE A 494 -29.07 0.83 -6.45
C ILE A 494 -27.93 0.26 -7.30
N ASN A 495 -27.73 0.83 -8.49
CA ASN A 495 -26.63 0.41 -9.34
C ASN A 495 -25.27 0.80 -8.71
N ARG A 496 -24.24 0.03 -9.06
CA ARG A 496 -22.86 0.22 -8.57
C ARG A 496 -22.36 1.68 -8.63
N SER A 497 -22.53 2.37 -9.76
CA SER A 497 -21.99 3.72 -9.93
C SER A 497 -22.71 4.74 -9.04
N SER A 498 -24.02 4.56 -8.81
CA SER A 498 -24.80 5.38 -7.90
C SER A 498 -24.40 5.11 -6.45
N LEU A 499 -24.30 3.84 -6.04
CA LEU A 499 -23.89 3.45 -4.70
C LEU A 499 -22.50 4.03 -4.32
N GLU A 500 -21.53 3.93 -5.23
CA GLU A 500 -20.20 4.53 -5.04
C GLU A 500 -20.28 6.05 -4.89
N LYS A 501 -21.10 6.72 -5.69
CA LYS A 501 -21.24 8.18 -5.67
C LYS A 501 -21.92 8.67 -4.40
N GLU A 502 -23.05 8.07 -4.05
CA GLU A 502 -23.86 8.44 -2.88
C GLU A 502 -23.10 8.15 -1.59
N SER A 503 -22.46 6.98 -1.47
CA SER A 503 -21.64 6.65 -0.31
C SER A 503 -20.55 7.70 -0.07
N ARG A 504 -19.89 8.16 -1.15
CA ARG A 504 -18.89 9.23 -1.06
C ARG A 504 -19.49 10.56 -0.63
N THR A 505 -20.66 10.92 -1.13
CA THR A 505 -21.35 12.15 -0.72
C THR A 505 -21.69 12.14 0.78
N VAL A 506 -22.18 11.01 1.30
CA VAL A 506 -22.43 10.85 2.75
C VAL A 506 -21.13 10.92 3.54
N ALA A 507 -20.06 10.26 3.08
CA ALA A 507 -18.75 10.32 3.72
C ALA A 507 -18.17 11.75 3.75
N GLN A 508 -18.34 12.53 2.67
CA GLN A 508 -17.95 13.94 2.65
C GLN A 508 -18.73 14.76 3.67
N ARG A 509 -20.06 14.55 3.77
CA ARG A 509 -20.91 15.22 4.77
C ARG A 509 -20.47 14.87 6.19
N LEU A 510 -20.22 13.59 6.48
CA LEU A 510 -19.72 13.13 7.77
C LEU A 510 -18.35 13.73 8.12
N SER A 511 -17.45 13.83 7.14
CA SER A 511 -16.13 14.43 7.35
C SER A 511 -16.22 15.88 7.82
N VAL A 512 -17.15 16.65 7.26
CA VAL A 512 -17.41 18.03 7.69
C VAL A 512 -18.07 18.09 9.07
N LEU A 513 -19.13 17.31 9.30
CA LEU A 513 -19.93 17.37 10.53
C LEU A 513 -19.21 16.82 11.77
N HIS A 514 -18.38 15.79 11.59
CA HIS A 514 -17.70 15.09 12.68
C HIS A 514 -16.18 15.35 12.71
N GLY A 515 -15.69 16.25 11.86
CA GLY A 515 -14.29 16.68 11.85
C GLY A 515 -13.30 15.58 11.45
N ILE A 516 -13.68 14.67 10.55
CA ILE A 516 -12.82 13.58 10.07
C ILE A 516 -11.79 14.16 9.10
N ASN A 517 -10.52 14.13 9.49
CA ASN A 517 -9.40 14.74 8.76
C ASN A 517 -8.58 13.71 7.95
N ALA A 518 -9.25 12.74 7.33
CA ALA A 518 -8.63 11.64 6.58
C ALA A 518 -9.06 11.68 5.11
N PRO A 519 -8.16 12.02 4.16
CA PRO A 519 -8.51 12.12 2.74
C PRO A 519 -9.07 10.84 2.12
N GLU A 520 -8.59 9.68 2.59
CA GLU A 520 -9.07 8.36 2.18
C GLU A 520 -10.52 8.08 2.58
N PHE A 521 -11.09 8.84 3.52
CA PHE A 521 -12.44 8.61 4.02
C PHE A 521 -13.52 8.76 2.93
N PHE A 522 -13.26 9.58 1.91
CA PHE A 522 -14.15 9.82 0.77
C PHE A 522 -13.47 9.53 -0.58
N ASP A 523 -12.37 8.77 -0.57
CA ASP A 523 -11.63 8.41 -1.76
C ASP A 523 -12.44 7.48 -2.68
N LYS A 524 -12.36 7.72 -3.99
CA LYS A 524 -13.15 6.97 -4.96
C LYS A 524 -12.76 5.49 -5.02
N ALA A 525 -11.47 5.19 -5.03
CA ALA A 525 -10.98 3.82 -5.20
C ALA A 525 -11.35 2.93 -4.02
N VAL A 526 -11.35 3.50 -2.80
CA VAL A 526 -11.80 2.81 -1.58
C VAL A 526 -13.25 2.34 -1.72
N PHE A 527 -14.17 3.23 -2.12
CA PHE A 527 -15.58 2.84 -2.33
C PHE A 527 -15.76 1.90 -3.52
N SER A 528 -15.02 2.09 -4.61
CA SER A 528 -15.08 1.15 -5.75
C SER A 528 -14.64 -0.26 -5.35
N THR A 529 -13.65 -0.40 -4.45
CA THR A 529 -13.20 -1.69 -3.90
C THR A 529 -14.24 -2.31 -2.99
N LEU A 530 -14.85 -1.51 -2.10
CA LEU A 530 -15.92 -1.95 -1.23
C LEU A 530 -17.12 -2.51 -2.02
N VAL A 531 -17.58 -1.81 -3.06
CA VAL A 531 -18.71 -2.25 -3.89
C VAL A 531 -18.39 -3.50 -4.71
N LEU A 532 -17.15 -3.64 -5.19
CA LEU A 532 -16.70 -4.90 -5.81
C LEU A 532 -16.74 -6.06 -4.82
N THR A 533 -16.23 -5.84 -3.60
CA THR A 533 -16.19 -6.86 -2.55
C THR A 533 -17.60 -7.28 -2.12
N LEU A 534 -18.56 -6.33 -2.05
CA LEU A 534 -19.96 -6.64 -1.76
C LEU A 534 -20.54 -7.66 -2.74
N ARG A 535 -20.24 -7.52 -4.03
CA ARG A 535 -20.66 -8.47 -5.05
C ARG A 535 -19.92 -9.81 -4.92
N ASP A 536 -18.60 -9.77 -4.73
CA ASP A 536 -17.79 -10.98 -4.63
C ASP A 536 -18.15 -11.83 -3.39
N GLU A 537 -18.63 -11.19 -2.31
CA GLU A 537 -19.18 -11.82 -1.10
C GLU A 537 -20.70 -12.12 -1.19
N GLY A 538 -21.35 -11.85 -2.32
CA GLY A 538 -22.75 -12.22 -2.57
C GLY A 538 -23.82 -11.29 -1.95
N TYR A 539 -23.46 -10.11 -1.44
CA TYR A 539 -24.43 -9.12 -0.95
C TYR A 539 -25.16 -8.38 -2.09
N ILE A 540 -24.61 -8.43 -3.30
CA ILE A 540 -25.20 -7.88 -4.52
C ILE A 540 -25.24 -9.00 -5.55
N SER A 541 -26.42 -9.29 -6.09
CA SER A 541 -26.60 -10.29 -7.16
C SER A 541 -26.01 -9.84 -8.49
N ASP A 542 -25.85 -10.78 -9.43
CA ASP A 542 -25.39 -10.47 -10.80
C ASP A 542 -26.36 -9.56 -11.58
N THR A 543 -27.64 -9.49 -11.18
CA THR A 543 -28.63 -8.55 -11.74
C THR A 543 -28.54 -7.16 -11.12
N GLY A 544 -27.77 -6.99 -10.04
CA GLY A 544 -27.53 -5.73 -9.35
C GLY A 544 -28.40 -5.49 -8.12
N ASP A 545 -29.31 -6.42 -7.80
CA ASP A 545 -30.19 -6.32 -6.64
C ASP A 545 -29.53 -6.93 -5.40
N ALA A 546 -29.60 -6.24 -4.26
CA ALA A 546 -29.15 -6.75 -2.97
C ALA A 546 -30.27 -7.43 -2.18
N GLU A 547 -29.91 -8.37 -1.30
CA GLU A 547 -30.84 -8.90 -0.30
C GLU A 547 -30.95 -7.92 0.88
N PRO A 548 -32.10 -7.26 1.10
CA PRO A 548 -32.22 -6.20 2.10
C PRO A 548 -32.01 -6.71 3.52
N GLU A 549 -32.44 -7.94 3.81
CA GLU A 549 -32.32 -8.53 5.14
C GLU A 549 -30.85 -8.80 5.53
N GLU A 550 -30.06 -9.38 4.64
CA GLU A 550 -28.65 -9.66 4.91
C GLU A 550 -27.80 -8.38 4.94
N THR A 551 -28.07 -7.41 4.06
CA THR A 551 -27.39 -6.11 4.10
C THR A 551 -27.74 -5.31 5.35
N LEU A 552 -29.01 -5.31 5.78
CA LEU A 552 -29.44 -4.64 7.01
C LEU A 552 -28.86 -5.31 8.27
N LYS A 553 -28.71 -6.63 8.27
CA LYS A 553 -28.07 -7.38 9.36
C LYS A 553 -26.60 -6.97 9.52
N VAL A 554 -25.85 -6.83 8.43
CA VAL A 554 -24.47 -6.32 8.48
C VAL A 554 -24.43 -4.85 8.87
N TYR A 555 -25.34 -4.03 8.36
CA TYR A 555 -25.49 -2.65 8.80
C TYR A 555 -25.70 -2.55 10.31
N ARG A 556 -26.60 -3.34 10.91
CA ARG A 556 -26.84 -3.34 12.36
C ARG A 556 -25.58 -3.66 13.15
N MET A 557 -24.81 -4.66 12.72
CA MET A 557 -23.51 -4.97 13.34
C MET A 557 -22.55 -3.78 13.27
N LEU A 558 -22.49 -3.08 12.14
CA LEU A 558 -21.65 -1.88 11.99
C LEU A 558 -22.17 -0.68 12.78
N ALA A 559 -23.48 -0.53 12.87
CA ALA A 559 -24.16 0.54 13.60
C ALA A 559 -23.87 0.49 15.10
N ASP A 560 -23.71 -0.71 15.65
CA ASP A 560 -23.30 -0.93 17.05
C ASP A 560 -21.82 -0.54 17.29
N LEU A 561 -21.00 -0.46 16.23
CA LEU A 561 -19.58 -0.12 16.32
C LEU A 561 -19.27 1.37 16.12
N ILE A 562 -20.28 2.18 15.82
CA ILE A 562 -20.15 3.62 15.58
C ILE A 562 -20.95 4.43 16.62
N THR A 563 -20.62 5.72 16.77
CA THR A 563 -21.33 6.58 17.72
C THR A 563 -22.75 6.90 17.24
N SER A 564 -23.67 7.12 18.18
CA SER A 564 -25.06 7.48 17.88
C SER A 564 -25.19 8.70 16.96
N ASP A 565 -24.37 9.74 17.17
CA ASP A 565 -24.41 10.95 16.34
C ASP A 565 -24.01 10.67 14.87
N VAL A 566 -23.03 9.78 14.66
CA VAL A 566 -22.62 9.35 13.32
C VAL A 566 -23.70 8.49 12.69
N ARG A 567 -24.29 7.56 13.44
CA ARG A 567 -25.39 6.72 12.98
C ARG A 567 -26.58 7.56 12.51
N LEU A 568 -27.04 8.51 13.33
CA LEU A 568 -28.13 9.41 12.97
C LEU A 568 -27.83 10.21 11.70
N THR A 569 -26.58 10.64 11.53
CA THR A 569 -26.18 11.36 10.30
C THR A 569 -26.27 10.45 9.07
N ILE A 570 -25.84 9.19 9.16
CA ILE A 570 -25.93 8.20 8.09
C ILE A 570 -27.40 7.93 7.73
N GLU A 571 -28.22 7.66 8.74
CA GLU A 571 -29.64 7.31 8.56
C GLU A 571 -30.49 8.47 8.02
N SER A 572 -30.12 9.72 8.36
CA SER A 572 -30.86 10.91 7.90
C SER A 572 -30.84 11.13 6.39
N VAL A 573 -29.85 10.58 5.66
CA VAL A 573 -29.66 10.86 4.23
C VAL A 573 -30.76 10.25 3.36
N THR A 574 -31.34 9.13 3.79
CA THR A 574 -32.39 8.41 3.05
C THR A 574 -33.80 8.79 3.49
N GLN A 575 -33.94 9.62 4.54
CA GLN A 575 -35.25 10.06 5.05
C GLN A 575 -35.83 11.25 4.27
N ASP A 576 -35.02 11.99 3.51
CA ASP A 576 -35.45 13.15 2.73
C ASP A 576 -36.10 12.77 1.38
N ASP A 577 -36.08 11.48 0.99
CA ASP A 577 -36.65 10.94 -0.27
C ASP A 577 -37.92 10.08 -0.05
N ALA A 578 -38.49 10.04 1.17
CA ALA A 578 -39.64 9.21 1.55
C ALA A 578 -40.96 9.97 1.68
#